data_AF-A0A7M3WU18-F1
#
_entry.id   AF-A0A7M3WU18-F1
#
_cell.length_a   1.000
_cell.length_b   1.000
_cell.length_c   1.000
_cell.angle_alpha   90.00
_cell.angle_beta   90.00
_cell.angle_gamma   90.00
#
_symmetry.space_group_name_H-M   'P 1'
#
loop_
_entity.id
_entity.type
_entity.pdbx_description
1 polymer ?
#
loop_
_entity_poly.entity_id
_entity_poly.type
_entity_poly.pdbx_seq_one_letter_code
_entity_poly.pdbx_strand_id
1 'polypeptide(L)'
;MSEEGRMARMKERLASLQDAPNALRLATQSAWRGRERGLAVVAGVFLASLVITTVLSYGVGLSQIFFQESLETEVYDAKVEFRRAPTEGASGWTNDTTVLQEVCNELLDGFSEFEDCMVVLGRQGLHTTSFFSEEFAYAQPLEILEVVDDTNLNWTSDVFEYPELGDAGPPSSTVRAVRFIDDSGFDGVFADRIKDTVITGLGEWPNASTAVDQRSIMLPASVASDARAEVGDVLESLTFAMVVDRNLAVEGGIAEADCQGGDIKPSENGMVYCRVLVTVNNLTVAGVYEEAPLANPTIPANALILHLDVLEEAQREALMNNDHVYLAVAVDRAALPTSSTADAAEW
;
A
#
# COMPACT_ATOMS: atom_id res chain seq x y z
N MET A 1 -17.98 40.04 -41.96
CA MET A 1 -19.24 39.33 -42.32
C MET A 1 -20.40 40.23 -41.93
N SER A 2 -21.18 40.72 -42.90
CA SER A 2 -22.31 41.66 -42.68
C SER A 2 -23.39 41.06 -41.76
N GLU A 3 -23.96 41.88 -40.87
CA GLU A 3 -25.09 41.51 -39.99
C GLU A 3 -26.31 41.00 -40.76
N GLU A 4 -26.54 41.49 -41.98
CA GLU A 4 -27.62 41.02 -42.86
C GLU A 4 -27.42 39.55 -43.26
N GLY A 5 -26.17 39.13 -43.48
CA GLY A 5 -25.85 37.73 -43.81
C GLY A 5 -26.06 36.77 -42.63
N ARG A 6 -25.90 37.25 -41.39
CA ARG A 6 -26.21 36.47 -40.17
C ARG A 6 -27.71 36.36 -39.96
N MET A 7 -28.45 37.44 -40.19
CA MET A 7 -29.91 37.49 -40.01
C MET A 7 -30.65 36.66 -41.07
N ALA A 8 -30.15 36.64 -42.31
CA ALA A 8 -30.67 35.78 -43.39
C ALA A 8 -30.47 34.29 -43.08
N ARG A 9 -29.27 33.87 -42.65
CA ARG A 9 -29.00 32.49 -42.20
C ARG A 9 -29.84 32.10 -40.99
N MET A 10 -30.10 33.02 -40.07
CA MET A 10 -30.92 32.77 -38.90
C MET A 10 -32.39 32.55 -39.29
N LYS A 11 -32.94 33.36 -40.21
CA LYS A 11 -34.28 33.17 -40.78
C LYS A 11 -34.41 31.86 -41.54
N GLU A 12 -33.40 31.48 -42.30
CA GLU A 12 -33.37 30.22 -43.04
C GLU A 12 -33.33 28.99 -42.10
N ARG A 13 -32.58 29.07 -40.99
CA ARG A 13 -32.60 28.05 -39.92
C ARG A 13 -33.94 28.00 -39.18
N LEU A 14 -34.56 29.15 -38.92
CA LEU A 14 -35.89 29.23 -38.29
C LEU A 14 -36.97 28.65 -39.20
N ALA A 15 -36.92 28.92 -40.50
CA ALA A 15 -37.82 28.32 -41.49
C ALA A 15 -37.63 26.80 -41.58
N SER A 16 -36.38 26.32 -41.59
CA SER A 16 -36.06 24.88 -41.54
C SER A 16 -36.60 24.19 -40.27
N LEU A 17 -36.60 24.88 -39.12
CA LEU A 17 -37.18 24.37 -37.87
C LEU A 17 -38.72 24.35 -37.90
N GLN A 18 -39.35 25.31 -38.58
CA GLN A 18 -40.81 25.35 -38.78
C GLN A 18 -41.30 24.26 -39.75
N ASP A 19 -40.47 23.88 -40.73
CA ASP A 19 -40.77 22.81 -41.70
C ASP A 19 -40.40 21.40 -41.19
N ALA A 20 -39.61 21.31 -40.12
CA ALA A 20 -39.22 20.07 -39.47
C ALA A 20 -40.40 19.11 -39.16
N PRO A 21 -41.54 19.53 -38.57
CA PRO A 21 -42.65 18.62 -38.30
C PRO A 21 -43.28 18.02 -39.58
N ASN A 22 -43.35 18.79 -40.67
CA ASN A 22 -43.86 18.29 -41.95
C ASN A 22 -42.86 17.32 -42.61
N ALA A 23 -41.57 17.65 -42.56
CA ALA A 23 -40.51 16.78 -43.06
C ALA A 23 -40.44 15.46 -42.25
N LEU A 24 -40.57 15.53 -40.93
CA LEU A 24 -40.60 14.36 -40.05
C LEU A 24 -41.81 13.48 -40.36
N ARG A 25 -43.01 14.06 -40.51
CA ARG A 25 -44.23 13.33 -40.88
C ARG A 25 -44.10 12.62 -42.23
N LEU A 26 -43.54 13.28 -43.24
CA LEU A 26 -43.30 12.69 -44.56
C LEU A 26 -42.26 11.56 -44.50
N ALA A 27 -41.20 11.73 -43.70
CA ALA A 27 -40.20 10.70 -43.45
C ALA A 27 -40.79 9.48 -42.71
N THR A 28 -41.67 9.69 -41.73
CA THR A 28 -42.37 8.59 -41.04
C THR A 28 -43.27 7.82 -42.01
N GLN A 29 -44.00 8.53 -42.87
CA GLN A 29 -44.88 7.89 -43.87
C GLN A 29 -44.10 7.16 -44.96
N SER A 30 -42.93 7.66 -45.37
CA SER A 30 -42.08 6.98 -46.36
C SER A 30 -41.40 5.74 -45.76
N ALA A 31 -40.95 5.81 -44.51
CA ALA A 31 -40.42 4.67 -43.76
C ALA A 31 -41.46 3.56 -43.57
N TRP A 32 -42.74 3.91 -43.37
CA TRP A 32 -43.84 2.95 -43.24
C TRP A 32 -44.20 2.25 -44.55
N ARG A 33 -44.14 2.96 -45.69
CA ARG A 33 -44.40 2.36 -47.02
C ARG A 33 -43.31 1.38 -47.44
N GLY A 34 -42.06 1.62 -47.06
CA GLY A 34 -40.93 0.72 -47.30
C GLY A 34 -40.66 -0.20 -46.11
N ARG A 35 -41.68 -0.87 -45.56
CA ARG A 35 -41.64 -1.57 -44.26
C ARG A 35 -40.42 -2.48 -44.07
N GLU A 36 -40.04 -3.25 -45.09
CA GLU A 36 -38.88 -4.14 -45.04
C GLU A 36 -37.54 -3.38 -44.97
N ARG A 37 -37.41 -2.29 -45.74
CA ARG A 37 -36.19 -1.46 -45.78
C ARG A 37 -36.05 -0.59 -44.53
N GLY A 38 -37.16 -0.02 -44.04
CA GLY A 38 -37.19 0.76 -42.80
C GLY A 38 -36.84 -0.07 -41.57
N LEU A 39 -37.38 -1.30 -41.48
CA LEU A 39 -37.08 -2.22 -40.39
C LEU A 39 -35.61 -2.68 -40.42
N ALA A 40 -35.06 -2.96 -41.60
CA ALA A 40 -33.65 -3.34 -41.74
C ALA A 40 -32.69 -2.23 -41.26
N VAL A 41 -33.00 -0.95 -41.56
CA VAL A 41 -32.18 0.18 -41.10
C VAL A 41 -32.28 0.36 -39.58
N VAL A 42 -33.47 0.29 -39.00
CA VAL A 42 -33.66 0.41 -37.54
C VAL A 42 -32.99 -0.75 -36.81
N ALA A 43 -33.16 -1.98 -37.29
CA ALA A 43 -32.49 -3.16 -36.74
C ALA A 43 -30.97 -3.04 -36.85
N GLY A 44 -30.44 -2.54 -37.97
CA GLY A 44 -29.01 -2.32 -38.17
C GLY A 44 -28.44 -1.29 -37.19
N VAL A 45 -29.11 -0.15 -37.00
CA VAL A 45 -28.69 0.87 -36.04
C VAL A 45 -28.81 0.38 -34.60
N PHE A 46 -29.88 -0.35 -34.27
CA PHE A 46 -30.08 -0.92 -32.94
C PHE A 46 -28.99 -1.96 -32.62
N LEU A 47 -28.71 -2.88 -33.55
CA LEU A 47 -27.63 -3.86 -33.40
C LEU A 47 -26.25 -3.19 -33.33
N ALA A 48 -25.97 -2.19 -34.16
CA ALA A 48 -24.71 -1.46 -34.10
C ALA A 48 -24.54 -0.74 -32.76
N SER A 49 -25.60 -0.08 -32.27
CA SER A 49 -25.59 0.60 -30.97
C SER A 49 -25.39 -0.40 -29.83
N LEU A 50 -26.12 -1.53 -29.87
CA LEU A 50 -25.98 -2.61 -28.89
C LEU A 50 -24.54 -3.14 -28.88
N VAL A 51 -23.98 -3.48 -30.04
CA VAL A 51 -22.61 -3.98 -30.16
C VAL A 51 -21.60 -2.96 -29.65
N ILE A 52 -21.73 -1.68 -30.00
CA ILE A 52 -20.84 -0.63 -29.49
C ILE A 52 -20.94 -0.54 -27.97
N THR A 53 -22.14 -0.53 -27.40
CA THR A 53 -22.31 -0.49 -25.94
C THR A 53 -21.78 -1.74 -25.25
N THR A 54 -21.95 -2.92 -25.84
CA THR A 54 -21.42 -4.18 -25.30
C THR A 54 -19.90 -4.22 -25.36
N VAL A 55 -19.29 -3.76 -26.45
CA VAL A 55 -17.82 -3.70 -26.58
C VAL A 55 -17.24 -2.68 -25.61
N LEU A 56 -17.87 -1.51 -25.46
CA LEU A 56 -17.40 -0.50 -24.51
C LEU A 56 -17.54 -0.97 -23.05
N SER A 57 -18.69 -1.55 -22.67
CA SER A 57 -18.87 -2.09 -21.33
C SER A 57 -17.92 -3.25 -21.02
N TYR A 58 -17.70 -4.14 -21.99
CA TYR A 58 -16.71 -5.21 -21.86
C TYR A 58 -15.28 -4.67 -21.75
N GLY A 59 -14.93 -3.65 -22.55
CA GLY A 59 -13.62 -3.01 -22.50
C GLY A 59 -13.34 -2.32 -21.16
N VAL A 60 -14.33 -1.62 -20.59
CA VAL A 60 -14.23 -1.02 -19.25
C VAL A 60 -14.10 -2.10 -18.19
N GLY A 61 -14.91 -3.17 -18.25
CA GLY A 61 -14.83 -4.28 -17.31
C GLY A 61 -13.47 -4.99 -17.33
N LEU A 62 -12.90 -5.23 -18.51
CA LEU A 62 -11.55 -5.78 -18.64
C LEU A 62 -10.48 -4.83 -18.09
N SER A 63 -10.61 -3.53 -18.33
CA SER A 63 -9.68 -2.55 -17.78
C SER A 63 -9.74 -2.51 -16.25
N GLN A 64 -10.92 -2.67 -15.66
CA GLN A 64 -11.09 -2.74 -14.22
C GLN A 64 -10.42 -3.98 -13.63
N ILE A 65 -10.65 -5.15 -14.23
CA ILE A 65 -10.00 -6.40 -13.81
C ILE A 65 -8.47 -6.27 -13.92
N PHE A 66 -7.96 -5.66 -15.00
CA PHE A 66 -6.53 -5.43 -15.15
C PHE A 66 -5.94 -4.52 -14.05
N PHE A 67 -6.64 -3.46 -13.66
CA PHE A 67 -6.21 -2.60 -12.55
C PHE A 67 -6.24 -3.34 -11.21
N GLN A 68 -7.27 -4.15 -10.97
CA GLN A 68 -7.35 -4.99 -9.77
C GLN A 68 -6.18 -5.97 -9.71
N GLU A 69 -5.91 -6.69 -10.80
CA GLU A 69 -4.79 -7.64 -10.91
C GLU A 69 -3.44 -6.94 -10.74
N SER A 70 -3.31 -5.68 -11.19
CA SER A 70 -2.08 -4.91 -10.93
C SER A 70 -1.90 -4.58 -9.45
N LEU A 71 -3.00 -4.36 -8.71
CA LEU A 71 -2.98 -4.11 -7.27
C LEU A 71 -2.83 -5.41 -6.47
N GLU A 72 -3.19 -6.58 -7.02
CA GLU A 72 -2.98 -7.90 -6.40
C GLU A 72 -1.52 -8.20 -6.07
N THR A 73 -0.59 -7.53 -6.75
CA THR A 73 0.84 -7.67 -6.44
C THR A 73 1.23 -7.07 -5.07
N GLU A 74 0.41 -6.19 -4.50
CA GLU A 74 0.66 -5.55 -3.21
C GLU A 74 -0.39 -5.96 -2.17
N VAL A 75 0.06 -6.22 -0.95
CA VAL A 75 -0.83 -6.59 0.16
C VAL A 75 -1.59 -5.35 0.67
N TYR A 76 -0.93 -4.19 0.68
CA TYR A 76 -1.48 -2.93 1.23
C TYR A 76 -1.90 -2.01 0.09
N ASP A 77 -3.13 -1.51 0.14
CA ASP A 77 -3.63 -0.58 -0.88
C ASP A 77 -3.29 0.87 -0.54
N ALA A 78 -3.31 1.21 0.75
CA ALA A 78 -2.93 2.53 1.23
C ALA A 78 -2.16 2.47 2.56
N LYS A 79 -1.35 3.50 2.77
CA LYS A 79 -0.63 3.76 4.02
C LYS A 79 -1.12 5.10 4.58
N VAL A 80 -1.60 5.09 5.82
CA VAL A 80 -1.96 6.29 6.57
C VAL A 80 -0.90 6.50 7.64
N GLU A 81 -0.29 7.68 7.66
CA GLU A 81 0.75 8.05 8.60
C GLU A 81 0.51 9.47 9.12
N PHE A 82 1.22 9.83 10.18
CA PHE A 82 1.12 11.19 10.68
C PHE A 82 1.62 12.21 9.67
N ARG A 83 0.87 13.30 9.52
CA ARG A 83 1.21 14.35 8.56
C ARG A 83 2.49 15.10 8.92
N ARG A 84 2.77 15.33 10.20
CA ARG A 84 3.89 16.15 10.71
C ARG A 84 4.29 15.73 12.10
N ALA A 85 5.57 15.95 12.43
CA ALA A 85 6.10 15.84 13.78
C ALA A 85 5.30 16.66 14.82
N PRO A 86 5.22 16.21 16.08
CA PRO A 86 4.56 16.91 17.16
C PRO A 86 5.12 18.32 17.33
N THR A 87 4.26 19.31 17.53
CA THR A 87 4.69 20.67 17.82
C THR A 87 5.31 20.77 19.21
N GLU A 88 6.25 21.70 19.39
CA GLU A 88 6.86 22.00 20.69
C GLU A 88 5.78 22.27 21.76
N GLY A 89 5.75 21.46 22.83
CA GLY A 89 4.75 21.51 23.90
C GLY A 89 3.56 20.56 23.77
N ALA A 90 3.45 19.79 22.68
CA ALA A 90 2.57 18.63 22.60
C ALA A 90 3.17 17.44 23.39
N SER A 91 2.34 16.49 23.82
CA SER A 91 2.76 15.30 24.57
C SER A 91 3.57 14.29 23.74
N GLY A 92 3.93 14.63 22.50
CA GLY A 92 4.59 13.73 21.54
C GLY A 92 3.59 13.09 20.59
N TRP A 93 4.03 12.01 19.96
CA TRP A 93 3.18 11.11 19.19
C TRP A 93 2.22 10.35 20.10
N THR A 94 1.19 9.72 19.54
CA THR A 94 0.44 8.74 20.34
C THR A 94 1.37 7.58 20.69
N ASN A 95 1.34 7.14 21.94
CA ASN A 95 2.12 6.00 22.43
C ASN A 95 1.24 4.78 22.74
N ASP A 96 -0.06 4.87 22.48
CA ASP A 96 -1.02 3.82 22.77
C ASP A 96 -1.53 3.18 21.48
N THR A 97 -1.28 1.87 21.33
CA THR A 97 -1.74 1.09 20.19
C THR A 97 -3.26 1.01 20.11
N THR A 98 -3.96 1.06 21.25
CA THR A 98 -5.43 1.02 21.29
C THR A 98 -6.05 2.25 20.64
N VAL A 99 -5.44 3.42 20.84
CA VAL A 99 -5.87 4.67 20.17
C VAL A 99 -5.72 4.56 18.65
N LEU A 100 -4.67 3.92 18.15
CA LEU A 100 -4.50 3.70 16.70
C LEU A 100 -5.50 2.70 16.13
N GLN A 101 -5.84 1.65 16.90
CA GLN A 101 -6.91 0.72 16.53
C GLN A 101 -8.28 1.41 16.51
N GLU A 102 -8.54 2.33 17.44
CA GLU A 102 -9.75 3.18 17.40
C GLU A 102 -9.78 4.05 16.14
N VAL A 103 -8.66 4.64 15.73
CA VAL A 103 -8.58 5.39 14.46
C VAL A 103 -8.85 4.47 13.26
N CYS A 104 -8.36 3.23 13.25
CA CYS A 104 -8.71 2.25 12.22
C CYS A 104 -10.22 2.01 12.16
N ASN A 105 -10.88 1.82 13.31
CA ASN A 105 -12.33 1.66 13.35
C ASN A 105 -13.07 2.90 12.83
N GLU A 106 -12.61 4.11 13.18
CA GLU A 106 -13.17 5.36 12.65
C GLU A 106 -13.00 5.49 11.13
N LEU A 107 -11.87 5.03 10.57
CA LEU A 107 -11.64 5.01 9.13
C LEU A 107 -12.58 4.03 8.42
N LEU A 108 -12.75 2.82 8.96
CA LEU A 108 -13.67 1.81 8.41
C LEU A 108 -15.14 2.26 8.50
N ASP A 109 -15.53 2.91 9.59
CA ASP A 109 -16.90 3.44 9.75
C ASP A 109 -17.15 4.68 8.88
N GLY A 110 -16.10 5.48 8.64
CA GLY A 110 -16.17 6.73 7.89
C GLY A 110 -16.14 6.57 6.38
N PHE A 111 -15.47 5.54 5.87
CA PHE A 111 -15.26 5.29 4.44
C PHE A 111 -15.74 3.88 4.07
N SER A 112 -16.84 3.81 3.30
CA SER A 112 -17.41 2.55 2.84
C SER A 112 -16.52 1.76 1.88
N GLU A 113 -15.52 2.43 1.34
CA GLU A 113 -14.51 1.92 0.41
C GLU A 113 -13.42 1.13 1.12
N PHE A 114 -13.26 1.29 2.43
CA PHE A 114 -12.24 0.58 3.20
C PHE A 114 -12.81 -0.73 3.72
N GLU A 115 -12.15 -1.84 3.37
CA GLU A 115 -12.56 -3.17 3.80
C GLU A 115 -11.87 -3.59 5.09
N ASP A 116 -10.61 -3.16 5.28
CA ASP A 116 -9.79 -3.59 6.41
C ASP A 116 -8.74 -2.51 6.76
N CYS A 117 -8.35 -2.46 8.04
CA CYS A 117 -7.36 -1.52 8.55
C CYS A 117 -6.56 -2.18 9.68
N MET A 118 -5.23 -2.06 9.61
CA MET A 118 -4.32 -2.64 10.60
C MET A 118 -3.26 -1.65 11.08
N VAL A 119 -2.86 -1.79 12.34
CA VAL A 119 -1.72 -1.06 12.90
C VAL A 119 -0.43 -1.78 12.57
N VAL A 120 0.55 -1.05 12.04
CA VAL A 120 1.85 -1.60 11.66
C VAL A 120 2.99 -0.81 12.29
N LEU A 121 3.90 -1.53 12.97
CA LEU A 121 5.19 -1.00 13.39
C LEU A 121 6.27 -1.52 12.44
N GLY A 122 7.03 -0.64 11.79
CA GLY A 122 8.05 -1.13 10.84
C GLY A 122 8.85 -0.08 10.06
N ARG A 123 8.36 1.16 9.96
CA ARG A 123 9.07 2.25 9.29
C ARG A 123 8.60 3.58 9.84
N GLN A 124 9.52 4.55 9.87
CA GLN A 124 9.16 5.94 10.15
C GLN A 124 8.15 6.52 9.15
N GLY A 125 7.36 7.48 9.61
CA GLY A 125 6.55 8.33 8.76
C GLY A 125 7.42 9.16 7.81
N LEU A 126 6.90 9.37 6.59
CA LEU A 126 7.55 10.24 5.60
C LEU A 126 7.24 11.72 5.89
N HIS A 127 6.07 12.01 6.49
CA HIS A 127 5.58 13.35 6.84
C HIS A 127 5.55 14.34 5.66
N THR A 128 5.38 13.81 4.45
CA THR A 128 5.36 14.61 3.22
C THR A 128 4.03 14.48 2.51
N THR A 129 3.60 15.57 1.90
CA THR A 129 2.43 15.59 1.01
C THR A 129 2.82 15.44 -0.47
N SER A 130 4.11 15.28 -0.76
CA SER A 130 4.64 15.22 -2.13
C SER A 130 5.51 13.98 -2.34
N PHE A 131 5.15 13.17 -3.33
CA PHE A 131 5.90 11.97 -3.71
C PHE A 131 7.34 12.26 -4.16
N PHE A 132 7.65 13.50 -4.57
CA PHE A 132 8.96 13.89 -5.11
C PHE A 132 9.83 14.68 -4.13
N SER A 133 9.48 14.74 -2.84
CA SER A 133 10.31 15.41 -1.84
C SER A 133 11.51 14.55 -1.44
N GLU A 134 12.68 15.18 -1.25
CA GLU A 134 13.89 14.52 -0.74
C GLU A 134 13.67 13.86 0.64
N GLU A 135 12.74 14.42 1.42
CA GLU A 135 12.28 13.90 2.72
C GLU A 135 11.80 12.44 2.67
N PHE A 136 11.37 11.97 1.50
CA PHE A 136 10.98 10.58 1.28
C PHE A 136 12.11 9.60 1.61
N ALA A 137 13.36 9.98 1.30
CA ALA A 137 14.52 9.14 1.55
C ALA A 137 14.92 9.09 3.03
N TYR A 138 14.41 10.01 3.87
CA TYR A 138 14.86 10.16 5.26
C TYR A 138 14.20 9.20 6.23
N ALA A 139 13.00 8.68 5.91
CA ALA A 139 12.35 7.68 6.72
C ALA A 139 13.13 6.36 6.66
N GLN A 140 13.42 5.78 7.83
CA GLN A 140 14.15 4.53 7.94
C GLN A 140 13.22 3.38 8.35
N PRO A 141 13.39 2.17 7.79
CA PRO A 141 12.72 0.99 8.29
C PRO A 141 13.40 0.47 9.57
N LEU A 142 12.76 -0.49 10.25
CA LEU A 142 13.37 -1.26 11.33
C LEU A 142 14.35 -2.30 10.75
N GLU A 143 15.57 -1.87 10.43
CA GLU A 143 16.60 -2.72 9.82
C GLU A 143 17.02 -3.85 10.76
N ILE A 144 17.07 -5.07 10.25
CA ILE A 144 17.57 -6.22 11.00
C ILE A 144 19.10 -6.18 10.99
N LEU A 145 19.71 -6.39 12.16
CA LEU A 145 21.17 -6.47 12.30
C LEU A 145 21.64 -7.90 12.51
N GLU A 146 20.92 -8.64 13.35
CA GLU A 146 21.37 -9.96 13.76
C GLU A 146 20.17 -10.83 14.13
N VAL A 147 20.27 -12.09 13.74
CA VAL A 147 19.45 -13.19 14.27
C VAL A 147 20.40 -14.23 14.82
N VAL A 148 20.11 -14.70 16.02
CA VAL A 148 20.89 -15.73 16.69
C VAL A 148 20.04 -16.98 16.85
N ASP A 149 20.59 -18.11 16.45
CA ASP A 149 20.06 -19.45 16.64
C ASP A 149 21.22 -20.33 17.12
N ASP A 150 21.00 -21.01 18.25
CA ASP A 150 21.97 -21.86 18.92
C ASP A 150 22.23 -23.19 18.17
N THR A 151 21.35 -23.55 17.24
CA THR A 151 21.46 -24.76 16.42
C THR A 151 21.88 -24.46 14.98
N ASN A 152 21.47 -23.34 14.42
CA ASN A 152 21.72 -22.97 13.02
C ASN A 152 22.74 -21.83 12.89
N LEU A 153 23.98 -22.18 12.52
CA LEU A 153 25.07 -21.22 12.31
C LEU A 153 25.00 -20.45 10.97
N ASN A 154 24.00 -20.71 10.13
CA ASN A 154 23.87 -20.00 8.85
C ASN A 154 23.15 -18.65 8.99
N TRP A 155 22.61 -18.33 10.17
CA TRP A 155 22.13 -16.98 10.49
C TRP A 155 23.31 -16.03 10.65
N THR A 156 23.77 -15.48 9.53
CA THR A 156 24.80 -14.44 9.47
C THR A 156 24.17 -13.09 9.14
N SER A 157 24.89 -12.00 9.44
CA SER A 157 24.47 -10.63 9.10
C SER A 157 24.11 -10.46 7.61
N ASP A 158 24.83 -11.18 6.75
CA ASP A 158 24.77 -11.03 5.30
C ASP A 158 23.44 -11.57 4.73
N VAL A 159 22.74 -12.44 5.46
CA VAL A 159 21.40 -12.96 5.08
C VAL A 159 20.38 -11.84 4.92
N PHE A 160 20.57 -10.72 5.61
CA PHE A 160 19.67 -9.58 5.59
C PHE A 160 20.10 -8.49 4.61
N GLU A 161 21.25 -8.63 3.95
CA GLU A 161 21.63 -7.71 2.88
C GLU A 161 20.63 -7.81 1.72
N TYR A 162 20.09 -6.68 1.31
CA TYR A 162 19.12 -6.59 0.23
C TYR A 162 19.42 -5.39 -0.67
N PRO A 163 20.51 -5.48 -1.45
CA PRO A 163 21.03 -4.37 -2.26
C PRO A 163 20.04 -3.88 -3.32
N GLU A 164 19.11 -4.73 -3.77
CA GLU A 164 18.07 -4.39 -4.74
C GLU A 164 17.18 -3.22 -4.29
N LEU A 165 17.06 -2.98 -2.98
CA LEU A 165 16.35 -1.81 -2.45
C LEU A 165 17.00 -0.49 -2.84
N GLY A 166 18.33 -0.47 -3.03
CA GLY A 166 19.06 0.73 -3.46
C GLY A 166 18.67 1.18 -4.86
N ASP A 167 18.27 0.25 -5.73
CA ASP A 167 17.90 0.51 -7.12
C ASP A 167 16.37 0.66 -7.32
N ALA A 168 15.56 0.22 -6.35
CA ALA A 168 14.10 0.17 -6.45
C ALA A 168 13.36 1.42 -5.93
N GLY A 169 14.08 2.46 -5.52
CA GLY A 169 13.49 3.69 -5.01
C GLY A 169 14.53 4.67 -4.49
N PRO A 170 14.11 5.75 -3.80
CA PRO A 170 15.04 6.63 -3.13
C PRO A 170 15.88 5.82 -2.12
N PRO A 171 17.21 6.01 -2.08
CA PRO A 171 18.11 5.19 -1.28
C PRO A 171 17.81 5.43 0.21
N SER A 172 16.98 4.56 0.79
CA SER A 172 16.62 4.64 2.21
C SER A 172 17.34 3.57 3.01
N SER A 173 17.38 2.34 2.52
CA SER A 173 18.09 1.23 3.16
C SER A 173 18.42 0.15 2.12
N THR A 174 19.46 -0.63 2.38
CA THR A 174 19.86 -1.82 1.60
C THR A 174 19.81 -3.09 2.46
N VAL A 175 19.02 -3.06 3.54
CA VAL A 175 18.93 -4.14 4.52
C VAL A 175 17.46 -4.51 4.71
N ARG A 176 17.18 -5.80 4.88
CA ARG A 176 15.85 -6.32 5.22
C ARG A 176 15.36 -5.70 6.53
N ALA A 177 14.06 -5.41 6.56
CA ALA A 177 13.41 -4.87 7.73
C ALA A 177 12.64 -5.95 8.49
N VAL A 178 12.29 -5.66 9.73
CA VAL A 178 11.25 -6.36 10.48
C VAL A 178 9.98 -5.51 10.52
N ARG A 179 8.83 -6.17 10.47
CA ARG A 179 7.51 -5.57 10.59
C ARG A 179 6.71 -6.29 11.67
N PHE A 180 6.05 -5.51 12.51
CA PHE A 180 5.09 -5.98 13.48
C PHE A 180 3.70 -5.50 13.09
N ILE A 181 2.73 -6.42 13.03
CA ILE A 181 1.34 -6.13 12.68
C ILE A 181 0.41 -6.55 13.83
N ASP A 182 -0.75 -5.91 13.93
CA ASP A 182 -1.78 -6.27 14.92
C ASP A 182 -2.63 -7.45 14.46
N ASP A 183 -3.63 -7.79 15.28
CA ASP A 183 -4.57 -8.89 15.05
C ASP A 183 -5.22 -8.83 13.65
N SER A 184 -5.50 -7.62 13.13
CA SER A 184 -6.10 -7.40 11.80
C SER A 184 -5.20 -7.86 10.65
N GLY A 185 -3.90 -8.03 10.89
CA GLY A 185 -3.00 -8.64 9.92
C GLY A 185 -3.08 -10.19 9.88
N PHE A 186 -3.71 -10.80 10.89
CA PHE A 186 -3.85 -12.26 11.04
C PHE A 186 -5.29 -12.74 10.91
N ASP A 187 -6.24 -11.83 10.75
CA ASP A 187 -7.59 -12.09 10.27
C ASP A 187 -7.97 -11.17 9.08
N GLY A 188 -9.22 -11.25 8.64
CA GLY A 188 -9.74 -10.35 7.61
C GLY A 188 -9.11 -10.48 6.22
N VAL A 189 -9.14 -9.37 5.49
CA VAL A 189 -8.71 -9.29 4.09
C VAL A 189 -7.19 -9.33 4.00
N PHE A 190 -6.49 -8.72 4.97
CA PHE A 190 -5.03 -8.78 4.99
C PHE A 190 -4.52 -10.21 5.20
N ALA A 191 -5.10 -10.97 6.12
CA ALA A 191 -4.68 -12.35 6.35
C ALA A 191 -4.92 -13.22 5.11
N ASP A 192 -6.05 -13.06 4.42
CA ASP A 192 -6.31 -13.79 3.17
C ASP A 192 -5.25 -13.47 2.10
N ARG A 193 -4.95 -12.17 1.90
CA ARG A 193 -3.92 -11.72 0.94
C ARG A 193 -2.52 -12.25 1.29
N ILE A 194 -2.13 -12.19 2.56
CA ILE A 194 -0.79 -12.64 2.98
C ILE A 194 -0.71 -14.17 2.94
N LYS A 195 -1.75 -14.87 3.37
CA LYS A 195 -1.79 -16.34 3.38
C LYS A 195 -1.63 -16.93 1.99
N ASP A 196 -2.16 -16.28 0.97
CA ASP A 196 -1.99 -16.70 -0.44
C ASP A 196 -0.52 -16.63 -0.91
N THR A 197 0.32 -15.84 -0.24
CA THR A 197 1.76 -15.78 -0.52
C THR A 197 2.57 -16.87 0.20
N VAL A 198 1.99 -17.60 1.18
CA VAL A 198 2.73 -18.64 1.91
C VAL A 198 3.01 -19.83 1.01
N ILE A 199 4.28 -20.23 0.91
CA ILE A 199 4.70 -21.31 0.00
C ILE A 199 4.13 -22.64 0.49
N THR A 200 3.41 -23.33 -0.40
CA THR A 200 2.80 -24.62 -0.07
C THR A 200 3.84 -25.64 0.41
N GLY A 201 3.66 -26.15 1.63
CA GLY A 201 4.56 -27.11 2.26
C GLY A 201 5.69 -26.50 3.08
N LEU A 202 5.79 -25.16 3.13
CA LEU A 202 6.73 -24.42 3.97
C LEU A 202 6.00 -23.62 5.06
N GLY A 203 5.10 -24.29 5.79
CA GLY A 203 4.38 -23.73 6.92
C GLY A 203 3.00 -23.18 6.56
N GLU A 204 2.39 -22.48 7.51
CA GLU A 204 1.05 -21.90 7.37
C GLU A 204 1.03 -20.51 8.01
N TRP A 205 0.21 -19.60 7.48
CA TRP A 205 -0.06 -18.32 8.14
C TRP A 205 -0.78 -18.58 9.47
N PRO A 206 -0.20 -18.20 10.62
CA PRO A 206 -0.82 -18.44 11.92
C PRO A 206 -2.04 -17.54 12.12
N ASN A 207 -2.92 -17.90 13.05
CA ASN A 207 -3.90 -16.94 13.57
C ASN A 207 -3.25 -16.04 14.63
N ALA A 208 -3.89 -14.91 14.98
CA ALA A 208 -3.35 -13.94 15.92
C ALA A 208 -2.92 -14.57 17.26
N SER A 209 -3.79 -15.40 17.87
CA SER A 209 -3.47 -16.07 19.14
C SER A 209 -2.23 -16.98 19.05
N THR A 210 -2.10 -17.76 17.97
CA THR A 210 -0.95 -18.64 17.77
C THR A 210 0.30 -17.81 17.51
N ALA A 211 0.17 -16.72 16.74
CA ALA A 211 1.29 -15.84 16.44
C ALA A 211 1.89 -15.23 17.71
N VAL A 212 1.05 -14.89 18.69
CA VAL A 212 1.50 -14.40 20.00
C VAL A 212 2.02 -15.54 20.89
N ASP A 213 1.24 -16.60 21.09
CA ASP A 213 1.55 -17.69 22.01
C ASP A 213 2.83 -18.44 21.62
N GLN A 214 3.06 -18.63 20.31
CA GLN A 214 4.23 -19.30 19.77
C GLN A 214 5.32 -18.32 19.31
N ARG A 215 5.09 -17.00 19.46
CA ARG A 215 6.00 -15.94 19.01
C ARG A 215 6.43 -16.18 17.56
N SER A 216 5.44 -16.39 16.71
CA SER A 216 5.63 -16.79 15.32
C SER A 216 6.34 -15.70 14.51
N ILE A 217 7.33 -16.10 13.73
CA ILE A 217 7.98 -15.28 12.72
C ILE A 217 7.77 -15.87 11.32
N MET A 218 7.41 -15.00 10.39
CA MET A 218 7.22 -15.34 8.98
C MET A 218 8.39 -14.80 8.18
N LEU A 219 9.02 -15.69 7.40
CA LEU A 219 10.26 -15.38 6.69
C LEU A 219 10.02 -15.21 5.19
N PRO A 220 10.67 -14.23 4.55
CA PRO A 220 10.78 -14.18 3.09
C PRO A 220 11.53 -15.41 2.56
N ALA A 221 11.16 -15.86 1.36
CA ALA A 221 11.77 -17.02 0.72
C ALA A 221 13.30 -16.92 0.57
N SER A 222 13.87 -15.74 0.26
CA SER A 222 15.32 -15.59 0.14
C SER A 222 16.01 -15.78 1.49
N VAL A 223 15.48 -15.15 2.53
CA VAL A 223 16.01 -15.21 3.90
C VAL A 223 15.99 -16.64 4.41
N ALA A 224 14.86 -17.34 4.25
CA ALA A 224 14.73 -18.74 4.65
C ALA A 224 15.71 -19.64 3.88
N SER A 225 15.92 -19.40 2.58
CA SER A 225 16.86 -20.16 1.75
C SER A 225 18.31 -19.93 2.18
N ASP A 226 18.71 -18.67 2.39
CA ASP A 226 20.09 -18.30 2.72
C ASP A 226 20.48 -18.74 4.13
N ALA A 227 19.59 -18.56 5.10
CA ALA A 227 19.75 -19.08 6.45
C ALA A 227 19.52 -20.60 6.55
N ARG A 228 18.98 -21.25 5.50
CA ARG A 228 18.50 -22.64 5.52
C ARG A 228 17.55 -22.91 6.70
N ALA A 229 16.66 -21.96 6.96
CA ALA A 229 15.68 -22.03 8.02
C ALA A 229 14.56 -23.00 7.65
N GLU A 230 14.16 -23.84 8.59
CA GLU A 230 13.03 -24.75 8.47
C GLU A 230 11.87 -24.29 9.38
N VAL A 231 10.65 -24.70 9.01
CA VAL A 231 9.47 -24.40 9.82
C VAL A 231 9.56 -25.17 11.13
N GLY A 232 9.37 -24.45 12.24
CA GLY A 232 9.56 -24.96 13.59
C GLY A 232 10.94 -24.69 14.19
N ASP A 233 11.87 -24.11 13.44
CA ASP A 233 13.12 -23.60 13.99
C ASP A 233 12.84 -22.51 15.03
N VAL A 234 13.64 -22.51 16.09
CA VAL A 234 13.53 -21.55 17.20
C VAL A 234 14.73 -20.64 17.18
N LEU A 235 14.50 -19.35 16.95
CA LEU A 235 15.50 -18.31 17.00
C LEU A 235 15.61 -17.81 18.44
N GLU A 236 16.83 -17.86 18.99
CA GLU A 236 17.11 -17.37 20.33
C GLU A 236 16.80 -15.87 20.44
N SER A 237 17.26 -15.08 19.45
CA SER A 237 17.00 -13.66 19.40
C SER A 237 17.02 -13.06 18.00
N LEU A 238 16.26 -11.98 17.81
CA LEU A 238 16.27 -11.10 16.64
C LEU A 238 16.53 -9.68 17.14
N THR A 239 17.58 -9.05 16.64
CA THR A 239 17.97 -7.67 16.96
C THR A 239 17.80 -6.77 15.75
N PHE A 240 17.08 -5.67 15.92
CA PHE A 240 16.83 -4.67 14.89
C PHE A 240 17.15 -3.25 15.39
N ALA A 241 17.40 -2.34 14.45
CA ALA A 241 17.73 -0.95 14.71
C ALA A 241 16.48 -0.05 14.67
N MET A 242 16.19 0.62 15.79
CA MET A 242 15.20 1.68 15.87
C MET A 242 15.89 3.04 15.76
N VAL A 243 15.45 3.89 14.83
CA VAL A 243 15.94 5.28 14.73
C VAL A 243 15.23 6.15 15.75
N VAL A 244 15.99 6.84 16.60
CA VAL A 244 15.45 7.76 17.63
C VAL A 244 15.69 9.22 17.32
N ASP A 245 16.74 9.52 16.55
CA ASP A 245 17.04 10.87 16.12
C ASP A 245 17.74 10.87 14.76
N ARG A 246 17.62 11.96 14.03
CA ARG A 246 18.23 12.14 12.70
C ARG A 246 18.65 13.58 12.50
N ASN A 247 19.84 13.78 11.94
CA ASN A 247 20.34 15.09 11.56
C ASN A 247 20.98 15.06 10.17
N LEU A 248 21.01 16.19 9.47
CA LEU A 248 21.76 16.31 8.23
C LEU A 248 23.26 16.16 8.50
N ALA A 249 23.94 15.33 7.71
CA ALA A 249 25.37 15.10 7.86
C ALA A 249 26.19 16.40 7.75
N VAL A 250 25.71 17.34 6.93
CA VAL A 250 26.33 18.65 6.69
C VAL A 250 26.16 19.63 7.86
N GLU A 251 25.21 19.40 8.76
CA GLU A 251 24.93 20.28 9.91
C GLU A 251 25.70 19.90 11.18
N GLY A 252 26.68 18.99 11.06
CA GLY A 252 27.56 18.59 12.17
C GLY A 252 27.19 17.25 12.81
N GLY A 253 26.19 16.54 12.28
CA GLY A 253 25.79 15.21 12.75
C GLY A 253 25.08 15.22 14.10
N ILE A 254 25.01 14.05 14.74
CA ILE A 254 24.44 13.85 16.08
C ILE A 254 25.59 13.66 17.05
N ALA A 255 25.56 14.28 18.23
CA ALA A 255 26.58 14.03 19.25
C ALA A 255 26.32 12.69 19.97
N GLU A 256 27.38 11.96 20.32
CA GLU A 256 27.26 10.69 21.08
C GLU A 256 26.46 10.84 22.39
N ALA A 257 26.54 12.01 23.04
CA ALA A 257 25.79 12.31 24.25
C ALA A 257 24.27 12.37 24.02
N ASP A 258 23.84 12.76 22.82
CA ASP A 258 22.44 12.88 22.44
C ASP A 258 21.85 11.52 22.00
N CYS A 259 22.72 10.60 21.57
CA CYS A 259 22.32 9.28 21.09
C CYS A 259 22.15 8.21 22.19
N GLN A 260 22.27 8.58 23.47
CA GLN A 260 21.99 7.73 24.65
C GLN A 260 22.58 6.29 24.61
N GLY A 261 23.74 6.12 23.94
CA GLY A 261 24.40 4.81 23.80
C GLY A 261 23.98 3.99 22.56
N GLY A 262 23.20 4.57 21.65
CA GLY A 262 22.94 4.03 20.31
C GLY A 262 24.11 4.23 19.34
N ASP A 263 24.00 3.57 18.19
CA ASP A 263 24.97 3.67 17.09
C ASP A 263 24.65 4.87 16.18
N ILE A 264 25.67 5.66 15.85
CA ILE A 264 25.54 6.83 14.97
C ILE A 264 26.04 6.44 13.58
N LYS A 265 25.09 6.26 12.66
CA LYS A 265 25.40 5.77 11.31
C LYS A 265 25.01 6.80 10.24
N PRO A 266 25.95 7.25 9.39
CA PRO A 266 25.61 8.01 8.19
C PRO A 266 24.95 7.08 7.16
N SER A 267 23.99 7.62 6.42
CA SER A 267 23.34 6.95 5.30
C SER A 267 23.60 7.70 3.99
N GLU A 268 23.46 6.99 2.86
CA GLU A 268 23.73 7.53 1.52
C GLU A 268 22.79 8.67 1.12
N ASN A 269 21.66 8.80 1.81
CA ASN A 269 20.70 9.89 1.66
C ASN A 269 21.16 11.23 2.28
N GLY A 270 22.38 11.29 2.83
CA GLY A 270 22.93 12.51 3.44
C GLY A 270 22.51 12.77 4.89
N MET A 271 21.77 11.84 5.50
CA MET A 271 21.39 11.90 6.91
C MET A 271 22.37 11.10 7.78
N VAL A 272 22.47 11.51 9.05
CA VAL A 272 23.10 10.76 10.14
C VAL A 272 21.99 10.36 11.10
N TYR A 273 21.93 9.07 11.43
CA TYR A 273 20.91 8.51 12.29
C TYR A 273 21.49 8.07 13.61
N CYS A 274 20.78 8.36 14.70
CA CYS A 274 20.98 7.69 15.98
C CYS A 274 20.08 6.46 16.05
N ARG A 275 20.70 5.28 16.16
CA ARG A 275 20.03 3.98 16.12
C ARG A 275 20.19 3.27 17.46
N VAL A 276 19.09 2.94 18.10
CA VAL A 276 19.06 2.14 19.33
C VAL A 276 18.65 0.71 18.97
N LEU A 277 19.35 -0.26 19.54
CA LEU A 277 19.09 -1.67 19.26
C LEU A 277 17.95 -2.18 20.12
N VAL A 278 17.02 -2.88 19.50
CA VAL A 278 15.90 -3.55 20.16
C VAL A 278 15.99 -5.03 19.85
N THR A 279 15.92 -5.86 20.88
CA THR A 279 16.02 -7.31 20.77
C THR A 279 14.74 -7.99 21.21
N VAL A 280 14.32 -8.97 20.43
CA VAL A 280 13.16 -9.82 20.69
C VAL A 280 13.64 -11.26 20.76
N ASN A 281 13.20 -11.99 21.78
CA ASN A 281 13.73 -13.32 22.07
C ASN A 281 12.72 -14.43 21.77
N ASN A 282 13.24 -15.65 21.60
CA ASN A 282 12.48 -16.90 21.52
C ASN A 282 11.38 -16.85 20.46
N LEU A 283 11.78 -16.72 19.20
CA LEU A 283 10.88 -16.64 18.04
C LEU A 283 10.81 -18.00 17.36
N THR A 284 9.64 -18.42 16.90
CA THR A 284 9.49 -19.70 16.18
C THR A 284 9.11 -19.46 14.73
N VAL A 285 9.86 -20.04 13.80
CA VAL A 285 9.58 -19.93 12.35
C VAL A 285 8.26 -20.64 12.05
N ALA A 286 7.22 -19.89 11.71
CA ALA A 286 5.89 -20.44 11.44
C ALA A 286 5.65 -20.76 9.96
N GLY A 287 6.31 -20.01 9.07
CA GLY A 287 6.21 -20.26 7.64
C GLY A 287 7.11 -19.36 6.80
N VAL A 288 7.18 -19.71 5.53
CA VAL A 288 7.95 -19.00 4.50
C VAL A 288 7.00 -18.51 3.42
N TYR A 289 7.12 -17.25 3.03
CA TYR A 289 6.25 -16.63 2.03
C TYR A 289 7.02 -16.16 0.79
N GLU A 290 6.32 -16.13 -0.34
CA GLU A 290 6.83 -15.67 -1.63
C GLU A 290 7.05 -14.16 -1.61
N GLU A 291 8.23 -13.75 -2.08
CA GLU A 291 8.58 -12.33 -2.12
C GLU A 291 7.81 -11.60 -3.21
N ALA A 292 7.23 -10.46 -2.81
CA ALA A 292 6.57 -9.55 -3.73
C ALA A 292 7.59 -8.78 -4.57
N PRO A 293 7.24 -8.37 -5.80
CA PRO A 293 8.05 -7.45 -6.57
C PRO A 293 8.19 -6.11 -5.83
N LEU A 294 9.31 -5.42 -6.05
CA LEU A 294 9.55 -4.10 -5.46
C LEU A 294 8.71 -3.05 -6.20
N ALA A 295 7.46 -2.82 -5.76
CA ALA A 295 6.58 -1.83 -6.39
C ALA A 295 6.38 -0.58 -5.53
N ASN A 296 6.24 -0.72 -4.20
CA ASN A 296 6.02 0.42 -3.31
C ASN A 296 7.22 0.77 -2.41
N PRO A 297 7.94 1.89 -2.66
CA PRO A 297 9.09 2.30 -1.85
C PRO A 297 8.72 2.93 -0.49
N THR A 298 7.43 3.14 -0.20
CA THR A 298 6.96 3.70 1.09
C THR A 298 6.82 2.65 2.18
N ILE A 299 6.80 1.37 1.81
CA ILE A 299 6.60 0.22 2.67
C ILE A 299 7.90 -0.61 2.63
N PRO A 300 8.41 -1.10 3.77
CA PRO A 300 9.56 -1.99 3.75
C PRO A 300 9.26 -3.26 2.93
N ALA A 301 9.95 -3.46 1.82
CA ALA A 301 9.68 -4.60 0.95
C ALA A 301 10.19 -5.90 1.59
N ASN A 302 9.39 -6.97 1.47
CA ASN A 302 9.78 -8.33 1.86
C ASN A 302 10.42 -8.40 3.26
N ALA A 303 9.77 -7.76 4.23
CA ALA A 303 10.19 -7.69 5.63
C ALA A 303 9.81 -8.96 6.40
N LEU A 304 10.58 -9.33 7.43
CA LEU A 304 10.16 -10.40 8.34
C LEU A 304 8.91 -9.94 9.10
N ILE A 305 7.90 -10.79 9.21
CA ILE A 305 6.60 -10.41 9.78
C ILE A 305 6.38 -11.12 11.12
N LEU A 306 6.01 -10.34 12.14
CA LEU A 306 5.65 -10.82 13.48
C LEU A 306 4.37 -10.13 13.96
N HIS A 307 3.74 -10.71 14.98
CA HIS A 307 2.68 -10.04 15.71
C HIS A 307 3.25 -8.97 16.65
N LEU A 308 2.59 -7.81 16.78
CA LEU A 308 3.09 -6.72 17.62
C LEU A 308 3.13 -7.06 19.12
N ASP A 309 2.25 -7.94 19.58
CA ASP A 309 2.25 -8.44 20.97
C ASP A 309 3.45 -9.34 21.32
N VAL A 310 4.30 -9.66 20.34
CA VAL A 310 5.61 -10.29 20.61
C VAL A 310 6.57 -9.29 21.26
N LEU A 311 6.38 -7.99 21.00
CA LEU A 311 7.09 -6.90 21.65
C LEU A 311 6.54 -6.63 23.05
N GLU A 312 7.42 -6.25 23.97
CA GLU A 312 7.00 -5.72 25.27
C GLU A 312 6.31 -4.35 25.10
N GLU A 313 5.40 -4.01 26.01
CA GLU A 313 4.65 -2.75 25.96
C GLU A 313 5.58 -1.52 25.84
N ALA A 314 6.66 -1.48 26.62
CA ALA A 314 7.65 -0.41 26.56
C ALA A 314 8.38 -0.33 25.21
N GLN A 315 8.59 -1.47 24.53
CA GLN A 315 9.20 -1.49 23.19
C GLN A 315 8.22 -0.91 22.16
N ARG A 316 6.93 -1.25 22.24
CA ARG A 316 5.90 -0.67 21.35
C ARG A 316 5.76 0.83 21.56
N GLU A 317 5.67 1.27 22.81
CA GLU A 317 5.64 2.70 23.15
C GLU A 317 6.87 3.42 22.59
N ALA A 318 8.06 2.85 22.73
CA ALA A 318 9.29 3.44 22.20
C ALA A 318 9.26 3.56 20.67
N LEU A 319 8.81 2.53 19.96
CA LEU A 319 8.68 2.57 18.50
C LEU A 319 7.71 3.65 18.05
N MET A 320 6.54 3.75 18.70
CA MET A 320 5.52 4.75 18.39
C MET A 320 6.00 6.17 18.71
N ASN A 321 6.66 6.37 19.85
CA ASN A 321 7.27 7.65 20.23
C ASN A 321 8.38 8.11 19.28
N ASN A 322 8.98 7.18 18.53
CA ASN A 322 9.98 7.48 17.51
C ASN A 322 9.44 7.36 16.08
N ASP A 323 8.11 7.45 15.94
CA ASP A 323 7.38 7.53 14.67
C ASP A 323 7.45 6.26 13.79
N HIS A 324 7.84 5.10 14.33
CA HIS A 324 7.92 3.84 13.56
C HIS A 324 6.56 3.15 13.38
N VAL A 325 5.48 3.92 13.25
CA VAL A 325 4.10 3.42 13.19
C VAL A 325 3.32 4.03 12.04
N TYR A 326 2.52 3.20 11.38
CA TYR A 326 1.55 3.63 10.37
C TYR A 326 0.34 2.69 10.37
N LEU A 327 -0.76 3.14 9.78
CA LEU A 327 -1.91 2.28 9.50
C LEU A 327 -1.81 1.81 8.05
N ALA A 328 -2.01 0.52 7.83
CA ALA A 328 -2.21 -0.02 6.49
C ALA A 328 -3.71 -0.21 6.27
N VAL A 329 -4.19 0.16 5.09
CA VAL A 329 -5.61 0.09 4.73
C VAL A 329 -5.77 -0.76 3.49
N ALA A 330 -6.73 -1.69 3.53
CA ALA A 330 -7.21 -2.43 2.38
C ALA A 330 -8.47 -1.74 1.87
N VAL A 331 -8.52 -1.48 0.58
CA VAL A 331 -9.69 -0.89 -0.08
C VAL A 331 -10.43 -1.97 -0.85
N ASP A 332 -11.74 -1.81 -0.99
CA ASP A 332 -12.53 -2.59 -1.93
C ASP A 332 -12.07 -2.26 -3.35
N ARG A 333 -11.23 -3.12 -3.91
CA ARG A 333 -10.70 -2.97 -5.26
C ARG A 333 -11.82 -3.07 -6.32
N ALA A 334 -12.99 -3.63 -5.99
CA ALA A 334 -14.17 -3.61 -6.86
C ALA A 334 -14.92 -2.28 -6.85
N ALA A 335 -14.77 -1.48 -5.79
CA ALA A 335 -15.34 -0.14 -5.70
C ALA A 335 -14.54 0.93 -6.47
N LEU A 336 -13.31 0.62 -6.91
CA LEU A 336 -12.45 1.55 -7.65
C LEU A 336 -13.13 2.07 -8.93
N PRO A 337 -13.39 3.39 -9.07
CA PRO A 337 -14.08 3.92 -10.22
C PRO A 337 -13.17 3.95 -11.44
N THR A 338 -13.56 3.20 -12.47
CA THR A 338 -12.82 3.09 -13.74
C THR A 338 -13.53 3.76 -14.91
N SER A 339 -14.67 4.40 -14.65
CA SER A 339 -15.49 5.08 -15.67
C SER A 339 -14.84 6.33 -16.24
N SER A 340 -14.09 7.08 -15.43
CA SER A 340 -13.32 8.24 -15.87
C SER A 340 -12.23 8.63 -14.88
N THR A 341 -11.22 9.38 -15.35
CA THR A 341 -10.19 9.97 -14.48
C THR A 341 -10.71 11.06 -13.55
N ALA A 342 -11.90 11.61 -13.82
CA ALA A 342 -12.53 12.59 -12.96
C ALA A 342 -13.21 11.89 -11.77
N ASP A 343 -13.93 10.79 -12.04
CA ASP A 343 -14.55 9.96 -11.00
C ASP A 343 -13.47 9.35 -10.09
N ALA A 344 -12.35 8.90 -10.68
CA ALA A 344 -11.18 8.41 -9.94
C ALA A 344 -10.41 9.48 -9.15
N ALA A 345 -10.63 10.76 -9.41
CA ALA A 345 -10.01 11.84 -8.64
C ALA A 345 -10.92 12.38 -7.54
N GLU A 346 -12.24 12.13 -7.64
CA GLU A 346 -13.23 12.49 -6.62
C GLU A 346 -13.37 11.42 -5.53
N TRP A 347 -13.23 10.15 -5.92
CA TRP A 347 -13.13 8.98 -5.04
C TRP A 347 -11.81 8.98 -4.27
#